data_AF-A0A8C0WR57-F1
#
_entry.id   AF-A0A8C0WR57-F1
#
_cell.length_a   1.000
_cell.length_b   1.000
_cell.length_c   1.000
_cell.angle_alpha   90.00
_cell.angle_beta   90.00
_cell.angle_gamma   90.00
#
_symmetry.space_group_name_H-M   'P 1'
#
loop_
_entity.id
_entity.type
_entity.pdbx_description
1 polymer ?
#
loop_
_entity_poly.entity_id
_entity_poly.type
_entity_poly.pdbx_seq_one_letter_code
_entity_poly.pdbx_strand_id
1 'polypeptide(L)'
;MSVPGVLSFTQQGWEQVLVKAKRALVYLDAACAESLHWGCGSSRLLEAVGGPACHVREFERDAVGGGAEQPKALFVLSGLLKGRTVEILRDIICRSHFQYCVVVSAVSHAVHLTANHVPAAAAAELEGQQPVFEQLEEKLCEWMGNLNYTAEVLYVPLLLAPAATHIALTPAFATLFPLLPQDVHLLNNARPDKRRLGSLGEVDATVLPPELLLQIRCLVSGLSSLCEHLGVREECFAVGPFSRVIAADLANYAPAKTRRKTAPGRASLVFVDRTLDLTGAVGHHGDNLVEKIISVLPQLPGHTNDVMVNMVDLTALHAEEENHSVVAPGCLAQSK
;
A
#
# COMPACT_ATOMS: atom_id res chain seq x y z
N MET A 1 4.21 -26.03 -7.92
CA MET A 1 4.17 -24.57 -8.18
C MET A 1 2.76 -24.09 -7.87
N SER A 2 2.59 -23.07 -7.03
CA SER A 2 1.28 -22.49 -6.74
C SER A 2 0.73 -21.82 -7.99
N VAL A 3 -0.57 -21.96 -8.25
CA VAL A 3 -1.24 -21.26 -9.35
C VAL A 3 -1.12 -19.74 -9.16
N PRO A 4 -0.73 -18.96 -10.18
CA PRO A 4 -0.73 -17.51 -10.11
C PRO A 4 -2.13 -16.98 -9.74
N GLY A 5 -2.18 -16.10 -8.75
CA GLY A 5 -3.41 -15.56 -8.19
C GLY A 5 -3.11 -14.46 -7.18
N VAL A 6 -4.17 -13.88 -6.63
CA VAL A 6 -4.07 -12.73 -5.72
C VAL A 6 -3.36 -13.08 -4.42
N LEU A 7 -3.66 -14.25 -3.84
CA LEU A 7 -2.99 -14.74 -2.64
C LEU A 7 -1.50 -15.00 -2.89
N SER A 8 -1.16 -15.70 -3.99
CA SER A 8 0.24 -16.02 -4.30
C SER A 8 1.05 -14.77 -4.65
N PHE A 9 0.45 -13.76 -5.31
CA PHE A 9 1.06 -12.45 -5.52
C PHE A 9 1.44 -11.79 -4.18
N THR A 10 0.47 -11.73 -3.26
CA THR A 10 0.66 -11.10 -1.95
C THR A 10 1.72 -11.84 -1.14
N GLN A 11 1.66 -13.18 -1.12
CA GLN A 11 2.64 -14.01 -0.39
C GLN A 11 4.05 -13.90 -0.96
N GLN A 12 4.21 -13.85 -2.29
CA GLN A 12 5.52 -13.67 -2.92
C GLN A 12 6.10 -12.28 -2.67
N GLY A 13 5.27 -11.24 -2.62
CA GLY A 13 5.69 -9.91 -2.18
C GLY A 13 6.23 -9.95 -0.76
N TRP A 14 5.44 -10.46 0.18
CA TRP A 14 5.87 -10.57 1.58
C TRP A 14 7.07 -11.49 1.78
N GLU A 15 7.24 -12.56 1.01
CA GLU A 15 8.44 -13.41 1.10
C GLU A 15 9.73 -12.61 0.86
N GLN A 16 9.73 -11.66 -0.07
CA GLN A 16 10.87 -10.77 -0.31
C GLN A 16 11.17 -9.85 0.89
N VAL A 17 10.15 -9.51 1.68
CA VAL A 17 10.29 -8.75 2.93
C VAL A 17 10.83 -9.65 4.04
N LEU A 18 10.27 -10.86 4.18
CA LEU A 18 10.62 -11.81 5.24
C LEU A 18 12.09 -12.23 5.17
N VAL A 19 12.66 -12.42 3.98
CA VAL A 19 14.10 -12.74 3.83
C VAL A 19 15.01 -11.61 4.35
N LYS A 20 14.51 -10.37 4.44
CA LYS A 20 15.22 -9.23 5.01
C LYS A 20 14.98 -9.05 6.51
N ALA A 21 14.01 -9.75 7.12
CA ALA A 21 13.57 -9.51 8.49
C ALA A 21 14.48 -10.10 9.58
N LYS A 22 15.35 -11.07 9.27
CA LYS A 22 16.21 -11.75 10.26
C LYS A 22 16.95 -10.76 11.15
N ARG A 23 16.70 -10.86 12.48
CA ARG A 23 17.24 -10.02 13.57
C ARG A 23 16.99 -8.51 13.41
N ALA A 24 16.05 -8.11 12.57
CA ALA A 24 15.71 -6.70 12.37
C ALA A 24 14.70 -6.22 13.40
N LEU A 25 14.79 -4.94 13.77
CA LEU A 25 13.67 -4.19 14.32
C LEU A 25 12.83 -3.68 13.15
N VAL A 26 11.60 -4.15 13.06
CA VAL A 26 10.69 -3.94 11.93
C VAL A 26 9.74 -2.78 12.24
N TYR A 27 9.62 -1.84 11.32
CA TYR A 27 8.68 -0.73 11.36
C TYR A 27 7.71 -0.84 10.19
N LEU A 28 6.40 -0.82 10.48
CA LEU A 28 5.33 -0.95 9.50
C LEU A 28 4.42 0.27 9.59
N ASP A 29 4.05 0.86 8.45
CA ASP A 29 2.86 1.72 8.43
C ASP A 29 1.57 0.91 8.43
N ALA A 30 0.44 1.56 8.73
CA ALA A 30 -0.85 0.88 8.90
C ALA A 30 -1.28 0.08 7.66
N ALA A 31 -1.07 0.60 6.45
CA ALA A 31 -1.49 -0.08 5.24
C ALA A 31 -0.63 -1.33 4.94
N CYS A 32 0.68 -1.27 5.17
CA CYS A 32 1.53 -2.46 5.09
C CYS A 32 1.23 -3.46 6.22
N ALA A 33 0.93 -3.00 7.44
CA ALA A 33 0.51 -3.88 8.53
C ALA A 33 -0.80 -4.62 8.19
N GLU A 34 -1.78 -3.92 7.60
CA GLU A 34 -3.03 -4.53 7.15
C GLU A 34 -2.81 -5.51 5.98
N SER A 35 -1.93 -5.20 5.02
CA SER A 35 -1.56 -6.15 3.97
C SER A 35 -0.89 -7.41 4.54
N LEU A 36 -0.03 -7.26 5.57
CA LEU A 36 0.60 -8.40 6.24
C LEU A 36 -0.44 -9.29 6.93
N HIS A 37 -1.34 -8.66 7.69
CA HIS A 37 -2.44 -9.30 8.43
C HIS A 37 -3.26 -10.21 7.54
N TRP A 38 -3.75 -9.68 6.41
CA TRP A 38 -4.56 -10.44 5.46
C TRP A 38 -3.74 -11.37 4.55
N GLY A 39 -2.47 -11.03 4.28
CA GLY A 39 -1.62 -11.73 3.33
C GLY A 39 -0.95 -12.97 3.90
N CYS A 40 -0.09 -12.77 4.90
CA CYS A 40 0.82 -13.79 5.44
C CYS A 40 0.67 -14.05 6.93
N GLY A 41 -0.05 -13.19 7.66
CA GLY A 41 -0.12 -13.22 9.11
C GLY A 41 1.15 -12.68 9.79
N SER A 42 0.99 -12.15 11.00
CA SER A 42 2.11 -11.63 11.80
C SER A 42 3.06 -12.72 12.28
N SER A 43 2.59 -13.96 12.45
CA SER A 43 3.39 -15.12 12.87
C SER A 43 4.62 -15.33 11.98
N ARG A 44 4.44 -15.31 10.66
CA ARG A 44 5.54 -15.49 9.70
C ARG A 44 6.60 -14.39 9.81
N LEU A 45 6.19 -13.15 10.09
CA LEU A 45 7.13 -12.05 10.31
C LEU A 45 7.92 -12.27 11.60
N LEU A 46 7.24 -12.63 12.69
CA LEU A 46 7.89 -12.89 13.98
C LEU A 46 8.89 -14.06 13.90
N GLU A 47 8.51 -15.13 13.21
CA GLU A 47 9.39 -16.27 12.90
C GLU A 47 10.60 -15.84 12.08
N ALA A 48 10.39 -15.04 11.03
CA ALA A 48 11.47 -14.55 10.17
C ALA A 48 12.46 -13.64 10.91
N VAL A 49 11.99 -12.86 11.88
CA VAL A 49 12.88 -12.05 12.73
C VAL A 49 13.72 -12.93 13.66
N GLY A 50 13.14 -14.01 14.21
CA GLY A 50 13.87 -15.07 14.90
C GLY A 50 14.40 -14.71 16.30
N GLY A 51 13.62 -14.01 17.11
CA GLY A 51 13.98 -13.62 18.48
C GLY A 51 12.78 -13.48 19.43
N PRO A 52 12.98 -13.61 20.76
CA PRO A 52 11.91 -13.56 21.77
C PRO A 52 11.41 -12.15 22.12
N ALA A 53 12.00 -11.09 21.55
CA ALA A 53 11.61 -9.71 21.84
C ALA A 53 10.57 -9.16 20.84
N CYS A 54 9.76 -8.18 21.25
CA CYS A 54 8.90 -7.43 20.32
C CYS A 54 9.77 -6.63 19.34
N HIS A 55 9.97 -7.22 18.17
CA HIS A 55 10.75 -6.65 17.08
C HIS A 55 9.88 -5.94 16.04
N VAL A 56 8.61 -5.65 16.33
CA VAL A 56 7.70 -4.96 15.41
C VAL A 56 7.18 -3.70 16.08
N ARG A 57 7.22 -2.57 15.36
CA ARG A 57 6.78 -1.26 15.81
C ARG A 57 5.94 -0.59 14.71
N GLU A 58 5.02 0.27 15.12
CA GLU A 58 4.36 1.18 14.20
C GLU A 58 5.38 2.19 13.67
N PHE A 59 5.26 2.52 12.38
CA PHE A 59 6.06 3.56 11.76
C PHE A 59 5.44 4.94 12.03
N GLU A 60 5.96 5.59 13.07
CA GLU A 60 5.52 6.92 13.48
C GLU A 60 6.70 7.76 14.01
N ARG A 61 6.48 9.07 14.18
CA ARG A 61 7.52 10.04 14.54
C ARG A 61 8.18 9.72 15.89
N ASP A 62 7.40 9.23 16.84
CA ASP A 62 7.84 8.96 18.21
C ASP A 62 8.17 7.48 18.45
N ALA A 63 8.20 6.68 17.37
CA ALA A 63 8.62 5.30 17.43
C ALA A 63 10.02 5.22 18.03
N VAL A 64 10.16 4.39 19.06
CA VAL A 64 11.43 4.16 19.74
C VAL A 64 12.45 3.63 18.72
N GLY A 65 13.71 4.02 18.84
CA GLY A 65 14.81 3.53 18.01
C GLY A 65 15.39 2.18 18.43
N GLY A 66 16.35 1.65 17.66
CA GLY A 66 17.09 0.44 18.01
C GLY A 66 18.18 0.70 19.05
N GLY A 67 18.21 -0.12 20.10
CA GLY A 67 19.33 -0.16 21.06
C GLY A 67 20.57 -0.85 20.48
N ALA A 68 21.67 -0.90 21.24
CA ALA A 68 22.93 -1.51 20.81
C ALA A 68 22.80 -2.99 20.37
N GLU A 69 21.90 -3.75 21.00
CA GLU A 69 21.60 -5.15 20.66
C GLU A 69 20.69 -5.31 19.43
N GLN A 70 20.21 -4.20 18.87
CA GLN A 70 19.31 -4.15 17.71
C GLN A 70 19.95 -3.35 16.57
N PRO A 71 21.09 -3.80 15.99
CA PRO A 71 21.83 -3.04 14.99
C PRO A 71 21.18 -3.04 13.60
N LYS A 72 20.06 -3.74 13.41
CA LYS A 72 19.41 -3.85 12.10
C LYS A 72 17.97 -3.33 12.17
N ALA A 73 17.58 -2.54 11.18
CA ALA A 73 16.22 -2.06 10.99
C ALA A 73 15.65 -2.52 9.64
N LEU A 74 14.35 -2.80 9.63
CA LEU A 74 13.57 -3.04 8.42
C LEU A 74 12.34 -2.13 8.43
N PHE A 75 12.28 -1.18 7.52
CA PHE A 75 11.12 -0.30 7.34
C PHE A 75 10.31 -0.80 6.15
N VAL A 76 9.00 -0.99 6.31
CA VAL A 76 8.11 -1.47 5.24
C VAL A 76 6.97 -0.47 5.10
N LEU A 77 7.01 0.30 4.01
CA LEU A 77 6.27 1.55 3.86
C LEU A 77 5.44 1.59 2.59
N SER A 78 4.17 1.95 2.71
CA SER A 78 3.22 2.17 1.62
C SER A 78 3.23 3.59 1.05
N GLY A 79 3.84 4.54 1.77
CA GLY A 79 3.95 5.94 1.35
C GLY A 79 5.13 6.25 0.41
N LEU A 80 5.09 7.44 -0.20
CA LEU A 80 6.22 7.99 -0.94
C LEU A 80 7.43 8.18 0.01
N LEU A 81 8.64 7.93 -0.50
CA LEU A 81 9.89 8.11 0.22
C LEU A 81 10.35 9.57 0.09
N LYS A 82 9.47 10.48 0.52
CA LYS A 82 9.64 11.93 0.44
C LYS A 82 8.90 12.62 1.58
N GLY A 83 9.31 13.85 1.91
CA GLY A 83 8.65 14.68 2.92
C GLY A 83 8.59 14.00 4.28
N ARG A 84 7.41 13.95 4.89
CA ARG A 84 7.20 13.43 6.24
C ARG A 84 7.71 11.99 6.43
N THR A 85 7.58 11.13 5.44
CA THR A 85 8.11 9.74 5.52
C THR A 85 9.61 9.73 5.75
N VAL A 86 10.35 10.56 5.00
CA VAL A 86 11.82 10.67 5.11
C VAL A 86 12.23 11.35 6.40
N GLU A 87 11.47 12.34 6.87
CA GLU A 87 11.70 12.96 8.18
C GLU A 87 11.57 11.96 9.32
N ILE A 88 10.50 11.13 9.32
CA ILE A 88 10.31 10.09 10.34
C ILE A 88 11.43 9.04 10.26
N LEU A 89 11.81 8.58 9.06
CA LEU A 89 12.93 7.65 8.88
C LEU A 89 14.22 8.21 9.51
N ARG A 90 14.58 9.45 9.18
CA ARG A 90 15.76 10.12 9.73
C ARG A 90 15.67 10.20 11.25
N ASP A 91 14.54 10.65 11.79
CA ASP A 91 14.38 10.86 13.22
C ASP A 91 14.49 9.52 14.01
N ILE A 92 13.94 8.42 13.49
CA ILE A 92 14.12 7.09 14.08
C ILE A 92 15.59 6.65 14.00
N ILE A 93 16.21 6.76 12.83
CA ILE A 93 17.57 6.26 12.58
C ILE A 93 18.61 7.02 13.40
N CYS A 94 18.56 8.36 13.41
CA CYS A 94 19.52 9.18 14.15
C CYS A 94 19.45 9.00 15.67
N ARG A 95 18.35 8.47 16.21
CA ARG A 95 18.18 8.13 17.64
C ARG A 95 18.48 6.66 17.94
N SER A 96 18.92 5.89 16.94
CA SER A 96 19.16 4.44 17.02
C SER A 96 20.65 4.10 16.93
N HIS A 97 20.97 2.84 17.22
CA HIS A 97 22.30 2.25 17.03
C HIS A 97 22.34 1.34 15.79
N PHE A 98 21.57 1.69 14.76
CA PHE A 98 21.51 0.88 13.54
C PHE A 98 22.83 0.96 12.77
N GLN A 99 23.23 -0.17 12.22
CA GLN A 99 24.38 -0.38 11.34
C GLN A 99 23.94 -1.01 10.00
N TYR A 100 22.67 -1.42 9.91
CA TYR A 100 22.07 -1.98 8.72
C TYR A 100 20.59 -1.56 8.65
N CYS A 101 20.26 -0.69 7.70
CA CYS A 101 18.87 -0.30 7.43
C CYS A 101 18.39 -0.87 6.09
N VAL A 102 17.23 -1.50 6.09
CA VAL A 102 16.53 -1.90 4.87
C VAL A 102 15.21 -1.13 4.80
N VAL A 103 14.92 -0.48 3.68
CA VAL A 103 13.64 0.16 3.41
C VAL A 103 12.97 -0.55 2.23
N VAL A 104 11.86 -1.22 2.52
CA VAL A 104 10.95 -1.76 1.52
C VAL A 104 9.87 -0.73 1.24
N SER A 105 9.81 -0.23 0.01
CA SER A 105 8.71 0.62 -0.45
C SER A 105 7.67 -0.20 -1.21
N ALA A 106 6.39 -0.01 -0.89
CA ALA A 106 5.28 -0.49 -1.71
C ALA A 106 4.98 0.42 -2.91
N VAL A 107 5.72 1.53 -3.05
CA VAL A 107 5.59 2.49 -4.16
C VAL A 107 6.75 2.30 -5.12
N SER A 108 6.45 2.11 -6.41
CA SER A 108 7.49 1.88 -7.41
C SER A 108 8.34 3.13 -7.67
N HIS A 109 9.58 2.88 -8.09
CA HIS A 109 10.53 3.93 -8.44
C HIS A 109 9.98 4.93 -9.47
N ALA A 110 9.25 4.46 -10.48
CA ALA A 110 8.62 5.32 -11.49
C ALA A 110 7.63 6.35 -10.88
N VAL A 111 6.95 5.98 -9.80
CA VAL A 111 6.05 6.90 -9.09
C VAL A 111 6.85 7.89 -8.25
N HIS A 112 7.96 7.48 -7.64
CA HIS A 112 8.88 8.41 -6.96
C HIS A 112 9.49 9.43 -7.93
N LEU A 113 9.87 9.02 -9.15
CA LEU A 113 10.31 9.95 -10.21
C LEU A 113 9.22 10.99 -10.54
N THR A 114 7.96 10.54 -10.66
CA THR A 114 6.82 11.44 -10.86
C THR A 114 6.68 12.44 -9.70
N ALA A 115 6.76 11.95 -8.46
CA ALA A 115 6.65 12.80 -7.26
C ALA A 115 7.82 13.80 -7.13
N ASN A 116 8.94 13.52 -7.79
CA ASN A 116 10.10 14.42 -7.90
C ASN A 116 10.06 15.29 -9.16
N HIS A 117 8.93 15.33 -9.87
CA HIS A 117 8.71 16.14 -11.06
C HIS A 117 9.72 15.84 -12.19
N VAL A 118 10.23 14.61 -12.23
CA VAL A 118 11.12 14.17 -13.31
C VAL A 118 10.29 14.06 -14.60
N PRO A 119 10.67 14.76 -15.68
CA PRO A 119 9.95 14.67 -16.95
C PRO A 119 9.94 13.24 -17.51
N ALA A 120 8.86 12.86 -18.20
CA ALA A 120 8.70 11.50 -18.73
C ALA A 120 9.85 11.07 -19.67
N ALA A 121 10.41 12.00 -20.45
CA ALA A 121 11.56 11.73 -21.31
C ALA A 121 12.81 11.36 -20.50
N ALA A 122 13.12 12.13 -19.45
CA ALA A 122 14.25 11.84 -18.56
C ALA A 122 14.01 10.56 -17.73
N ALA A 123 12.77 10.30 -17.32
CA ALA A 123 12.42 9.07 -16.61
C ALA A 123 12.64 7.82 -17.49
N ALA A 124 12.47 7.92 -18.81
CA ALA A 124 12.72 6.81 -19.74
C ALA A 124 14.23 6.52 -19.89
N GLU A 125 15.09 7.54 -19.79
CA GLU A 125 16.55 7.35 -19.81
C GLU A 125 17.09 6.65 -18.55
N LEU A 126 16.33 6.70 -17.46
CA LEU A 126 16.63 6.05 -16.19
C LEU A 126 16.04 4.62 -16.10
N GLU A 127 15.53 4.05 -17.19
CA GLU A 127 14.98 2.70 -17.19
C GLU A 127 16.03 1.68 -16.73
N GLY A 128 15.70 0.91 -15.68
CA GLY A 128 16.61 -0.05 -15.05
C GLY A 128 17.55 0.53 -13.98
N GLN A 129 17.60 1.86 -13.82
CA GLN A 129 18.32 2.53 -12.72
C GLN A 129 17.35 2.93 -11.61
N GLN A 130 17.84 3.06 -10.37
CA GLN A 130 17.00 3.45 -9.24
C GLN A 130 17.58 4.62 -8.44
N PRO A 131 17.86 5.79 -9.07
CA PRO A 131 18.59 6.89 -8.42
C PRO A 131 17.92 7.45 -7.17
N VAL A 132 16.57 7.42 -7.08
CA VAL A 132 15.87 7.86 -5.86
C VAL A 132 16.12 6.92 -4.69
N PHE A 133 16.24 5.61 -4.96
CA PHE A 133 16.53 4.60 -3.94
C PHE A 133 18.00 4.67 -3.55
N GLU A 134 18.91 4.74 -4.52
CA GLU A 134 20.35 4.93 -4.31
C GLU A 134 20.65 6.18 -3.46
N GLN A 135 20.02 7.32 -3.78
CA GLN A 135 20.16 8.55 -2.99
C GLN A 135 19.62 8.40 -1.56
N LEU A 136 18.59 7.58 -1.36
CA LEU A 136 18.09 7.31 -0.01
C LEU A 136 19.04 6.37 0.74
N GLU A 137 19.63 5.38 0.09
CA GLU A 137 20.65 4.51 0.68
C GLU A 137 21.83 5.30 1.23
N GLU A 138 22.35 6.25 0.44
CA GLU A 138 23.41 7.18 0.88
C GLU A 138 23.00 7.95 2.14
N LYS A 139 21.79 8.53 2.13
CA LYS A 139 21.25 9.27 3.29
C LYS A 139 21.05 8.38 4.52
N LEU A 140 20.61 7.14 4.34
CA LEU A 140 20.46 6.20 5.46
C LEU A 140 21.82 5.95 6.11
N CYS A 141 22.89 5.77 5.33
CA CYS A 141 24.25 5.63 5.85
C CYS A 141 24.76 6.89 6.56
N GLU A 142 24.46 8.07 6.01
CA GLU A 142 24.74 9.35 6.67
C GLU A 142 24.02 9.46 8.03
N TRP A 143 22.73 9.11 8.09
CA TRP A 143 21.92 9.21 9.32
C TRP A 143 22.32 8.20 10.39
N MET A 144 22.82 7.03 9.99
CA MET A 144 23.44 6.07 10.91
C MET A 144 24.82 6.53 11.41
N GLY A 145 25.39 7.60 10.83
CA GLY A 145 26.64 8.22 11.26
C GLY A 145 27.91 7.54 10.74
N ASN A 146 27.81 6.58 9.81
CA ASN A 146 28.96 5.91 9.22
C ASN A 146 28.66 5.41 7.80
N LEU A 147 29.40 5.92 6.83
CA LEU A 147 29.26 5.56 5.42
C LEU A 147 29.66 4.10 5.09
N ASN A 148 30.32 3.41 6.03
CA ASN A 148 30.65 1.98 5.88
C ASN A 148 29.52 1.06 6.36
N TYR A 149 28.45 1.61 6.92
CA TYR A 149 27.26 0.83 7.24
C TYR A 149 26.47 0.47 5.99
N THR A 150 25.51 -0.44 6.15
CA THR A 150 24.75 -0.98 5.02
C THR A 150 23.36 -0.37 4.96
N ALA A 151 23.00 0.16 3.79
CA ALA A 151 21.63 0.56 3.50
C ALA A 151 21.15 -0.13 2.23
N GLU A 152 19.89 -0.54 2.22
CA GLU A 152 19.21 -1.07 1.03
C GLU A 152 17.83 -0.46 0.92
N VAL A 153 17.44 -0.04 -0.28
CA VAL A 153 16.10 0.45 -0.58
C VAL A 153 15.57 -0.33 -1.77
N LEU A 154 14.47 -1.06 -1.58
CA LEU A 154 13.87 -1.90 -2.62
C LEU A 154 12.38 -1.68 -2.76
N TYR A 155 11.87 -1.92 -3.96
CA TYR A 155 10.44 -1.91 -4.25
C TYR A 155 9.86 -3.33 -4.16
N VAL A 156 8.78 -3.48 -3.39
CA VAL A 156 7.99 -4.72 -3.33
C VAL A 156 6.50 -4.33 -3.40
N PRO A 157 5.71 -4.83 -4.37
CA PRO A 157 4.31 -4.41 -4.54
C PRO A 157 3.37 -5.01 -3.47
N LEU A 158 3.37 -4.41 -2.27
CA LEU A 158 2.50 -4.79 -1.14
C LEU A 158 1.10 -4.14 -1.25
N LEU A 159 0.50 -4.21 -2.44
CA LEU A 159 -0.76 -3.54 -2.78
C LEU A 159 -1.99 -4.18 -2.09
N LEU A 160 -1.99 -5.51 -1.98
CA LEU A 160 -3.22 -6.28 -1.75
C LEU A 160 -3.33 -6.82 -0.32
N ALA A 161 -4.56 -6.84 0.18
CA ALA A 161 -5.02 -7.57 1.35
C ALA A 161 -6.06 -8.62 0.90
N PRO A 162 -5.66 -9.89 0.70
CA PRO A 162 -6.55 -10.93 0.19
C PRO A 162 -7.57 -11.36 1.26
N ALA A 163 -8.83 -11.00 1.06
CA ALA A 163 -9.95 -11.37 1.93
C ALA A 163 -10.57 -12.73 1.57
N ALA A 164 -10.49 -13.14 0.30
CA ALA A 164 -10.88 -14.46 -0.18
C ALA A 164 -10.07 -14.86 -1.43
N THR A 165 -10.27 -16.08 -1.95
CA THR A 165 -9.50 -16.62 -3.09
C THR A 165 -9.45 -15.69 -4.31
N HIS A 166 -10.53 -14.95 -4.57
CA HIS A 166 -10.65 -14.05 -5.72
C HIS A 166 -11.02 -12.61 -5.32
N ILE A 167 -10.98 -12.30 -4.01
CA ILE A 167 -11.33 -10.98 -3.48
C ILE A 167 -10.13 -10.46 -2.71
N ALA A 168 -9.66 -9.28 -3.10
CA ALA A 168 -8.67 -8.55 -2.34
C ALA A 168 -9.01 -7.08 -2.30
N LEU A 169 -8.52 -6.47 -1.24
CA LEU A 169 -8.70 -5.07 -0.91
C LEU A 169 -7.35 -4.37 -1.06
N THR A 170 -7.39 -3.04 -1.13
CA THR A 170 -6.21 -2.21 -1.32
C THR A 170 -6.11 -1.17 -0.19
N PRO A 171 -5.64 -1.57 1.02
CA PRO A 171 -5.67 -0.72 2.22
C PRO A 171 -5.09 0.68 2.02
N ALA A 172 -3.95 0.78 1.33
CA ALA A 172 -3.28 2.05 1.04
C ALA A 172 -4.12 3.04 0.20
N PHE A 173 -5.22 2.55 -0.40
CA PHE A 173 -6.12 3.31 -1.28
C PHE A 173 -7.55 3.37 -0.74
N ALA A 174 -7.76 3.06 0.54
CA ALA A 174 -9.10 3.09 1.16
C ALA A 174 -9.79 4.47 1.08
N THR A 175 -9.02 5.55 0.94
CA THR A 175 -9.52 6.92 0.78
C THR A 175 -9.62 7.38 -0.68
N LEU A 176 -9.19 6.56 -1.65
CA LEU A 176 -9.28 6.87 -3.07
C LEU A 176 -10.72 6.69 -3.55
N PHE A 177 -11.45 7.79 -3.70
CA PHE A 177 -12.85 7.78 -4.09
C PHE A 177 -13.08 8.50 -5.43
N PRO A 178 -14.02 8.05 -6.28
CA PRO A 178 -14.32 8.74 -7.54
C PRO A 178 -14.77 10.19 -7.34
N LEU A 179 -14.35 11.07 -8.24
CA LEU A 179 -14.78 12.47 -8.26
C LEU A 179 -16.30 12.58 -8.39
N LEU A 180 -16.87 13.53 -7.63
CA LEU A 180 -18.27 13.91 -7.67
C LEU A 180 -18.48 15.11 -8.61
N PRO A 181 -19.70 15.31 -9.14
CA PRO A 181 -19.97 16.44 -10.04
C PRO A 181 -19.56 17.82 -9.47
N GLN A 182 -19.61 17.98 -8.15
CA GLN A 182 -19.23 19.19 -7.43
C GLN A 182 -17.73 19.48 -7.53
N ASP A 183 -16.89 18.44 -7.65
CA ASP A 183 -15.43 18.58 -7.73
C ASP A 183 -14.99 19.28 -9.01
N VAL A 184 -15.81 19.27 -10.07
CA VAL A 184 -15.54 20.01 -11.32
C VAL A 184 -15.34 21.50 -11.04
N HIS A 185 -16.11 22.07 -10.11
CA HIS A 185 -15.96 23.47 -9.71
C HIS A 185 -14.63 23.70 -8.99
N LEU A 186 -14.23 22.81 -8.09
CA LEU A 186 -12.95 22.88 -7.39
C LEU A 186 -11.78 22.79 -8.37
N LEU A 187 -11.84 21.87 -9.32
CA LEU A 187 -10.84 21.69 -10.38
C LEU A 187 -10.73 22.91 -11.30
N ASN A 188 -11.84 23.58 -11.60
CA ASN A 188 -11.83 24.81 -12.40
C ASN A 188 -11.26 25.99 -11.62
N ASN A 189 -11.59 26.11 -10.34
CA ASN A 189 -11.08 27.17 -9.47
C ASN A 189 -9.57 27.08 -9.26
N ALA A 190 -9.01 25.87 -9.20
CA ALA A 190 -7.58 25.64 -9.12
C ALA A 190 -6.82 25.97 -10.43
N ARG A 191 -7.53 26.19 -11.55
CA ARG A 191 -6.96 26.39 -12.90
C ARG A 191 -7.66 27.54 -13.63
N PRO A 192 -7.62 28.78 -13.11
CA PRO A 192 -8.39 29.91 -13.63
C PRO A 192 -8.05 30.28 -15.08
N ASP A 193 -6.79 30.07 -15.49
CA ASP A 193 -6.27 30.43 -16.82
C ASP A 193 -6.44 29.32 -17.87
N LYS A 194 -7.07 28.20 -17.49
CA LYS A 194 -7.28 27.05 -18.39
C LYS A 194 -8.72 26.99 -18.86
N ARG A 195 -8.95 26.23 -19.95
CA ARG A 195 -10.30 25.90 -20.40
C ARG A 195 -11.08 25.27 -19.26
N ARG A 196 -12.25 25.84 -18.95
CA ARG A 196 -13.15 25.29 -17.94
C ARG A 196 -13.70 23.95 -18.39
N LEU A 197 -13.73 23.01 -17.46
CA LEU A 197 -14.39 21.72 -17.59
C LEU A 197 -15.90 21.90 -17.45
N GLY A 198 -16.67 21.34 -18.38
CA GLY A 198 -18.14 21.34 -18.35
C GLY A 198 -18.74 20.20 -17.54
N SER A 199 -18.04 19.07 -17.40
CA SER A 199 -18.49 17.90 -16.65
C SER A 199 -17.32 17.00 -16.25
N LEU A 200 -17.59 16.00 -15.39
CA LEU A 200 -16.63 14.93 -15.09
C LEU A 200 -16.18 14.16 -16.33
N GLY A 201 -17.00 14.12 -17.38
CA GLY A 201 -16.66 13.42 -18.62
C GLY A 201 -15.45 14.01 -19.36
N GLU A 202 -15.10 15.26 -19.07
CA GLU A 202 -13.95 16.00 -19.63
C GLU A 202 -12.70 15.89 -18.75
N VAL A 203 -12.77 15.22 -17.60
CA VAL A 203 -11.63 15.03 -16.70
C VAL A 203 -10.67 13.98 -17.27
N ASP A 204 -9.40 14.35 -17.36
CA ASP A 204 -8.27 13.48 -17.70
C ASP A 204 -7.12 13.64 -16.69
N ALA A 205 -6.02 12.90 -16.86
CA ALA A 205 -4.88 12.96 -15.95
C ALA A 205 -4.19 14.34 -15.87
N THR A 206 -4.32 15.20 -16.89
CA THR A 206 -3.64 16.50 -16.96
C THR A 206 -4.31 17.57 -16.11
N VAL A 207 -5.57 17.32 -15.73
CA VAL A 207 -6.39 18.27 -14.99
C VAL A 207 -6.54 17.91 -13.51
N LEU A 208 -6.05 16.74 -13.10
CA LEU A 208 -6.11 16.28 -11.72
C LEU A 208 -5.11 17.03 -10.83
N PRO A 209 -5.43 17.20 -9.54
CA PRO A 209 -4.44 17.62 -8.55
C PRO A 209 -3.25 16.64 -8.50
N PRO A 210 -2.02 17.13 -8.28
CA PRO A 210 -0.83 16.28 -8.21
C PRO A 210 -0.95 15.11 -7.23
N GLU A 211 -1.57 15.34 -6.08
CA GLU A 211 -1.75 14.34 -5.02
C GLU A 211 -2.65 13.18 -5.48
N LEU A 212 -3.78 13.51 -6.12
CA LEU A 212 -4.71 12.52 -6.65
C LEU A 212 -4.10 11.75 -7.81
N LEU A 213 -3.37 12.44 -8.70
CA LEU A 213 -2.63 11.79 -9.80
C LEU A 213 -1.59 10.81 -9.27
N LEU A 214 -0.87 11.17 -8.19
CA LEU A 214 0.10 10.28 -7.54
C LEU A 214 -0.57 9.05 -6.94
N GLN A 215 -1.71 9.19 -6.25
CA GLN A 215 -2.47 8.04 -5.74
C GLN A 215 -2.92 7.11 -6.88
N ILE A 216 -3.42 7.66 -7.99
CA ILE A 216 -3.78 6.85 -9.17
C ILE A 216 -2.55 6.10 -9.70
N ARG A 217 -1.40 6.76 -9.82
CA ARG A 217 -0.16 6.13 -10.31
C ARG A 217 0.37 5.04 -9.38
N CYS A 218 0.26 5.22 -8.07
CA CYS A 218 0.58 4.17 -7.09
C CYS A 218 -0.32 2.94 -7.32
N LEU A 219 -1.64 3.12 -7.48
CA LEU A 219 -2.57 2.03 -7.75
C LEU A 219 -2.26 1.35 -9.09
N VAL A 220 -2.10 2.12 -10.16
CA VAL A 220 -1.77 1.65 -11.51
C VAL A 220 -0.48 0.83 -11.52
N SER A 221 0.54 1.28 -10.80
CA SER A 221 1.80 0.55 -10.69
C SER A 221 1.62 -0.81 -10.04
N GLY A 222 0.86 -0.89 -8.93
CA GLY A 222 0.57 -2.16 -8.26
C GLY A 222 -0.32 -3.09 -9.11
N LEU A 223 -1.32 -2.56 -9.81
CA LEU A 223 -2.15 -3.33 -10.76
C LEU A 223 -1.30 -3.89 -11.91
N SER A 224 -0.37 -3.10 -12.43
CA SER A 224 0.57 -3.56 -13.45
C SER A 224 1.45 -4.70 -12.93
N SER A 225 1.97 -4.61 -11.70
CA SER A 225 2.73 -5.70 -11.07
C SER A 225 1.88 -6.96 -10.88
N LEU A 226 0.59 -6.83 -10.55
CA LEU A 226 -0.32 -7.98 -10.48
C LEU A 226 -0.51 -8.63 -11.86
N CYS A 227 -0.74 -7.84 -12.92
CA CYS A 227 -0.87 -8.37 -14.28
C CYS A 227 0.39 -9.08 -14.76
N GLU A 228 1.57 -8.56 -14.40
CA GLU A 228 2.86 -9.19 -14.67
C GLU A 228 2.99 -10.55 -13.95
N HIS A 229 2.66 -10.60 -12.66
CA HIS A 229 2.63 -11.84 -11.89
C HIS A 229 1.68 -12.89 -12.46
N LEU A 230 0.52 -12.46 -12.94
CA LEU A 230 -0.46 -13.34 -13.59
C LEU A 230 -0.04 -13.76 -15.01
N GLY A 231 1.00 -13.15 -15.58
CA GLY A 231 1.46 -13.44 -16.93
C GLY A 231 0.47 -13.03 -18.02
N VAL A 232 -0.31 -11.97 -17.77
CA VAL A 232 -1.39 -11.52 -18.68
C VAL A 232 -1.14 -10.12 -19.24
N ARG A 233 -1.52 -9.94 -20.50
CA ARG A 233 -1.78 -8.60 -21.04
C ARG A 233 -3.20 -8.19 -20.68
N GLU A 234 -3.32 -7.01 -20.09
CA GLU A 234 -4.59 -6.42 -19.69
C GLU A 234 -5.25 -5.64 -20.82
N GLU A 235 -6.56 -5.83 -20.98
CA GLU A 235 -7.43 -4.95 -21.76
C GLU A 235 -8.35 -4.21 -20.82
N CYS A 236 -8.20 -2.88 -20.80
CA CYS A 236 -8.87 -2.03 -19.84
C CYS A 236 -10.24 -1.58 -20.37
N PHE A 237 -11.27 -1.82 -19.58
CA PHE A 237 -12.62 -1.30 -19.75
C PHE A 237 -12.96 -0.42 -18.55
N ALA A 238 -13.72 0.64 -18.75
CA ALA A 238 -14.07 1.56 -17.69
C ALA A 238 -15.55 1.92 -17.74
N VAL A 239 -16.19 1.93 -16.58
CA VAL A 239 -17.56 2.39 -16.37
C VAL A 239 -17.51 3.49 -15.32
N GLY A 240 -17.63 4.73 -15.79
CA GLY A 240 -17.52 5.94 -14.97
C GLY A 240 -16.33 6.84 -15.35
N PRO A 241 -16.41 8.16 -15.11
CA PRO A 241 -15.36 9.09 -15.49
C PRO A 241 -14.02 8.85 -14.78
N PHE A 242 -14.03 8.52 -13.49
CA PHE A 242 -12.80 8.36 -12.73
C PHE A 242 -12.08 7.06 -13.12
N SER A 243 -12.84 5.97 -13.26
CA SER A 243 -12.40 4.69 -13.81
C SER A 243 -11.75 4.84 -15.18
N ARG A 244 -12.26 5.75 -16.03
CA ARG A 244 -11.67 6.02 -17.34
C ARG A 244 -10.27 6.62 -17.22
N VAL A 245 -10.06 7.52 -16.24
CA VAL A 245 -8.74 8.11 -15.97
C VAL A 245 -7.75 7.03 -15.53
N ILE A 246 -8.15 6.17 -14.58
CA ILE A 246 -7.30 5.07 -14.09
C ILE A 246 -6.97 4.09 -15.23
N ALA A 247 -7.99 3.67 -16.00
CA ALA A 247 -7.82 2.78 -17.14
C ALA A 247 -6.89 3.39 -18.21
N ALA A 248 -7.02 4.68 -18.51
CA ALA A 248 -6.16 5.38 -19.44
C ALA A 248 -4.72 5.51 -18.93
N ASP A 249 -4.52 5.71 -17.63
CA ASP A 249 -3.19 5.79 -17.02
C ASP A 249 -2.49 4.42 -17.05
N LEU A 250 -3.18 3.32 -16.69
CA LEU A 250 -2.66 1.96 -16.86
C LEU A 250 -2.41 1.61 -18.33
N ALA A 251 -3.30 2.04 -19.24
CA ALA A 251 -3.11 1.87 -20.67
C ALA A 251 -1.80 2.52 -21.16
N ASN A 252 -1.39 3.63 -20.52
CA ASN A 252 -0.22 4.41 -20.90
C ASN A 252 1.04 4.11 -20.10
N TYR A 253 0.93 3.38 -18.99
CA TYR A 253 2.03 3.00 -18.12
C TYR A 253 3.08 2.17 -18.88
N ALA A 254 4.36 2.53 -18.76
CA ALA A 254 5.42 1.94 -19.58
C ALA A 254 5.60 0.42 -19.39
N PRO A 255 5.65 -0.11 -18.15
CA PRO A 255 5.67 -1.57 -17.93
C PRO A 255 4.48 -2.30 -18.57
N ALA A 256 3.29 -1.70 -18.53
CA ALA A 256 2.09 -2.25 -19.12
C ALA A 256 2.18 -2.31 -20.67
N LYS A 257 2.71 -1.27 -21.31
CA LYS A 257 2.97 -1.23 -22.76
C LYS A 257 3.93 -2.33 -23.21
N THR A 258 4.99 -2.56 -22.45
CA THR A 258 5.97 -3.62 -22.74
C THR A 258 5.32 -5.00 -22.59
N ARG A 259 4.60 -5.23 -21.48
CA ARG A 259 3.91 -6.51 -21.21
C ARG A 259 2.88 -6.87 -22.28
N ARG A 260 2.15 -5.91 -22.87
CA ARG A 260 1.18 -6.20 -23.94
C ARG A 260 1.79 -6.86 -25.18
N LYS A 261 3.09 -6.65 -25.42
CA LYS A 261 3.81 -7.25 -26.56
C LYS A 261 4.30 -8.67 -26.26
N THR A 262 4.54 -9.01 -25.00
CA THR A 262 5.29 -10.22 -24.60
C THR A 262 4.48 -11.23 -23.79
N ALA A 263 3.42 -10.81 -23.09
CA ALA A 263 2.67 -11.69 -22.21
C ALA A 263 1.87 -12.76 -22.98
N PRO A 264 1.91 -14.03 -22.53
CA PRO A 264 1.23 -15.14 -23.20
C PRO A 264 -0.28 -15.15 -22.95
N GLY A 265 -0.72 -14.73 -21.76
CA GLY A 265 -2.13 -14.69 -21.37
C GLY A 265 -2.81 -13.37 -21.71
N ARG A 266 -4.14 -13.35 -21.69
CA ARG A 266 -4.98 -12.14 -21.83
C ARG A 266 -5.98 -12.08 -20.67
N ALA A 267 -6.19 -10.89 -20.13
CA ALA A 267 -7.20 -10.62 -19.13
C ALA A 267 -7.97 -9.34 -19.48
N SER A 268 -9.27 -9.32 -19.21
CA SER A 268 -10.07 -8.09 -19.26
C SER A 268 -10.11 -7.49 -17.86
N LEU A 269 -9.69 -6.24 -17.73
CA LEU A 269 -9.73 -5.49 -16.48
C LEU A 269 -10.82 -4.44 -16.57
N VAL A 270 -11.84 -4.56 -15.73
CA VAL A 270 -12.98 -3.65 -15.72
C VAL A 270 -12.89 -2.75 -14.49
N PHE A 271 -12.77 -1.45 -14.72
CA PHE A 271 -12.81 -0.41 -13.70
C PHE A 271 -14.23 0.13 -13.59
N VAL A 272 -14.77 0.20 -12.37
CA VAL A 272 -16.14 0.66 -12.12
C VAL A 272 -16.14 1.70 -11.02
N ASP A 273 -16.69 2.88 -11.30
CA ASP A 273 -16.84 3.94 -10.30
C ASP A 273 -17.90 3.54 -9.27
N ARG A 274 -17.55 3.57 -7.98
CA ARG A 274 -18.50 3.33 -6.88
C ARG A 274 -19.71 4.28 -6.92
N THR A 275 -19.56 5.48 -7.50
CA THR A 275 -20.65 6.47 -7.64
C THR A 275 -21.79 6.00 -8.55
N LEU A 276 -21.60 4.95 -9.35
CA LEU A 276 -22.66 4.35 -10.16
C LEU A 276 -23.66 3.53 -9.35
N ASP A 277 -23.26 3.12 -8.15
CA ASP A 277 -24.12 2.43 -7.20
C ASP A 277 -23.75 2.89 -5.79
N LEU A 278 -24.33 3.97 -5.27
CA LEU A 278 -24.13 4.31 -3.86
C LEU A 278 -25.10 3.54 -2.96
N THR A 279 -26.29 3.25 -3.47
CA THR A 279 -27.36 2.57 -2.75
C THR A 279 -26.93 1.19 -2.26
N GLY A 280 -26.27 0.39 -3.09
CA GLY A 280 -25.80 -0.94 -2.70
C GLY A 280 -24.77 -0.91 -1.57
N ALA A 281 -23.99 0.17 -1.41
CA ALA A 281 -23.01 0.29 -0.34
C ALA A 281 -23.59 0.80 0.98
N VAL A 282 -24.73 1.51 0.94
CA VAL A 282 -25.42 2.06 2.14
C VAL A 282 -26.73 1.34 2.46
N GLY A 283 -27.09 0.34 1.65
CA GLY A 283 -28.28 -0.47 1.86
C GLY A 283 -28.10 -1.35 3.10
N HIS A 284 -29.15 -1.44 3.91
CA HIS A 284 -29.24 -2.43 4.98
C HIS A 284 -30.00 -3.68 4.50
N HIS A 285 -29.77 -4.07 3.24
CA HIS A 285 -30.47 -5.20 2.65
C HIS A 285 -30.04 -6.50 3.34
N GLY A 286 -28.80 -6.56 3.83
CA GLY A 286 -28.31 -7.66 4.64
C GLY A 286 -28.35 -8.97 3.84
N ASP A 287 -28.05 -8.85 2.54
CA ASP A 287 -28.20 -9.94 1.57
C ASP A 287 -27.22 -11.08 1.88
N ASN A 288 -26.17 -10.81 2.66
CA ASN A 288 -25.28 -11.81 3.21
C ASN A 288 -24.80 -11.50 4.64
N LEU A 289 -24.27 -12.52 5.32
CA LEU A 289 -23.80 -12.42 6.71
C LEU A 289 -22.61 -11.46 6.86
N VAL A 290 -21.70 -11.41 5.88
CA VAL A 290 -20.51 -10.56 5.92
C VAL A 290 -20.90 -9.08 5.93
N GLU A 291 -21.88 -8.69 5.11
CA GLU A 291 -22.45 -7.34 5.09
C GLU A 291 -23.05 -6.95 6.44
N LYS A 292 -23.77 -7.88 7.10
CA LYS A 292 -24.32 -7.65 8.45
C LYS A 292 -23.22 -7.47 9.48
N ILE A 293 -22.16 -8.28 9.40
CA ILE A 293 -21.01 -8.18 10.30
C ILE A 293 -20.31 -6.82 10.13
N ILE A 294 -20.00 -6.44 8.89
CA ILE A 294 -19.28 -5.19 8.59
C ILE A 294 -20.11 -3.96 8.95
N SER A 295 -21.44 -4.01 8.79
CA SER A 295 -22.33 -2.87 9.09
C SER A 295 -22.65 -2.69 10.58
N VAL A 296 -22.55 -3.75 11.39
CA VAL A 296 -22.92 -3.71 12.81
C VAL A 296 -21.70 -3.60 13.73
N LEU A 297 -20.57 -4.22 13.38
CA LEU A 297 -19.39 -4.23 14.22
C LEU A 297 -18.53 -2.98 14.01
N PRO A 298 -17.90 -2.45 15.07
CA PRO A 298 -16.96 -1.35 14.95
C PRO A 298 -15.72 -1.77 14.15
N GLN A 299 -15.05 -0.80 13.53
CA GLN A 299 -13.80 -1.04 12.80
C GLN A 299 -12.69 -1.50 13.75
N LEU A 300 -11.85 -2.44 13.28
CA LEU A 300 -10.65 -2.84 14.02
C LEU A 300 -9.64 -1.66 14.00
N PRO A 301 -9.15 -1.19 15.16
CA PRO A 301 -8.23 -0.05 15.20
C PRO A 301 -7.00 -0.27 14.32
N GLY A 302 -6.65 0.74 13.51
CA GLY A 302 -5.52 0.68 12.57
C GLY A 302 -5.81 -0.06 11.26
N HIS A 303 -6.99 -0.66 11.09
CA HIS A 303 -7.40 -1.34 9.86
C HIS A 303 -8.44 -0.50 9.12
N THR A 304 -8.42 -0.60 7.79
CA THR A 304 -9.41 0.03 6.91
C THR A 304 -10.53 -0.91 6.52
N ASN A 305 -10.29 -2.23 6.52
CA ASN A 305 -11.22 -3.23 5.98
C ASN A 305 -11.60 -4.36 6.96
N ASP A 306 -11.22 -4.26 8.23
CA ASP A 306 -11.51 -5.29 9.23
C ASP A 306 -12.38 -4.72 10.36
N VAL A 307 -13.03 -5.61 11.10
CA VAL A 307 -13.92 -5.26 12.21
C VAL A 307 -13.44 -5.85 13.52
N MET A 308 -13.78 -5.16 14.60
CA MET A 308 -13.48 -5.53 15.96
C MET A 308 -14.60 -6.45 16.48
N VAL A 309 -14.26 -7.70 16.76
CA VAL A 309 -15.17 -8.67 17.37
C VAL A 309 -14.93 -8.71 18.88
N ASN A 310 -15.99 -8.50 19.67
CA ASN A 310 -15.90 -8.69 21.11
C ASN A 310 -15.71 -10.19 21.42
N MET A 311 -14.55 -10.53 21.99
CA MET A 311 -14.20 -11.92 22.31
C MET A 311 -14.47 -12.29 23.76
N VAL A 312 -14.94 -11.37 24.61
CA VAL A 312 -15.11 -11.60 26.06
C VAL A 312 -15.92 -12.87 26.32
N ASP A 313 -17.05 -13.04 25.63
CA ASP A 313 -17.93 -14.22 25.78
C ASP A 313 -17.29 -15.54 25.32
N LEU A 314 -16.21 -15.49 24.54
CA LEU A 314 -15.43 -16.65 24.11
C LEU A 314 -14.23 -16.93 25.03
N THR A 315 -14.01 -16.11 26.05
CA THR A 315 -12.94 -16.25 27.02
C THR A 315 -13.49 -16.60 28.40
N ALA A 316 -12.69 -17.25 29.24
CA ALA A 316 -13.00 -17.42 30.66
C ALA A 316 -12.70 -16.15 31.50
N LEU A 317 -12.43 -15.01 30.83
CA LEU A 317 -12.01 -13.77 31.47
C LEU A 317 -13.25 -12.94 31.80
N HIS A 318 -13.44 -12.60 33.07
CA HIS A 318 -14.47 -11.65 33.47
C HIS A 318 -13.95 -10.23 33.24
N ALA A 319 -14.65 -9.45 32.43
CA ALA A 319 -14.35 -8.03 32.26
C ALA A 319 -14.82 -7.27 33.51
N GLU A 320 -13.89 -6.72 34.30
CA GLU A 320 -14.23 -5.55 35.12
C GLU A 320 -14.38 -4.35 34.16
N GLU A 321 -15.47 -3.59 34.29
CA GLU A 321 -15.95 -2.57 33.33
C GLU A 321 -14.91 -1.48 32.95
N GLU A 322 -13.77 -1.40 33.65
CA GLU A 322 -12.73 -0.39 33.43
C GLU A 322 -11.49 -0.88 32.64
N ASN A 323 -11.32 -2.19 32.40
CA ASN A 323 -10.11 -2.73 31.76
C ASN A 323 -10.37 -3.32 30.37
N HIS A 324 -10.48 -2.45 29.37
CA HIS A 324 -10.50 -2.82 27.93
C HIS A 324 -9.20 -3.43 27.40
N SER A 325 -8.19 -3.66 28.25
CA SER A 325 -6.85 -4.15 27.87
C SER A 325 -6.70 -5.68 27.92
N VAL A 326 -7.67 -6.41 28.47
CA VAL A 326 -7.46 -7.81 28.87
C VAL A 326 -7.74 -8.81 27.73
N VAL A 327 -8.54 -8.45 26.74
CA VAL A 327 -8.85 -9.32 25.59
C VAL A 327 -8.63 -8.57 24.29
N ALA A 328 -7.63 -8.99 23.51
CA ALA A 328 -7.45 -8.48 22.16
C ALA A 328 -8.71 -8.80 21.34
N PRO A 329 -9.26 -7.82 20.61
CA PRO A 329 -10.46 -8.07 19.82
C PRO A 329 -10.18 -9.11 18.73
N GLY A 330 -11.19 -9.91 18.44
CA GLY A 330 -11.18 -10.79 17.28
C GLY A 330 -11.35 -9.99 16.00
N CYS A 331 -11.11 -10.63 14.86
CA CYS A 331 -11.17 -10.02 13.55
C CYS A 331 -11.66 -11.02 12.50
N LEU A 332 -11.90 -10.58 11.26
CA LEU A 332 -12.36 -11.44 10.17
C LEU A 332 -11.22 -12.15 9.44
N ALA A 333 -9.98 -11.66 9.57
CA ALA A 333 -8.84 -12.34 8.99
C ALA A 333 -8.65 -13.73 9.61
N GLN A 334 -8.51 -14.73 8.75
CA GLN A 334 -8.28 -16.10 9.17
C GLN A 334 -6.82 -16.30 9.53
N SER A 335 -6.54 -17.07 10.60
CA SER A 335 -5.18 -17.52 10.89
C SER A 335 -4.67 -18.37 9.72
N LYS A 336 -3.54 -17.99 9.15
CA LYS A 336 -2.86 -18.74 8.08
C LYS A 336 -1.66 -19.50 8.60
#